data_AF-A0A7C4UNG0-F1
#
_entry.id   AF-A0A7C4UNG0-F1
#
_cell.length_a   1.000
_cell.length_b   1.000
_cell.length_c   1.000
_cell.angle_alpha   90.00
_cell.angle_beta   90.00
_cell.angle_gamma   90.00
#
_symmetry.space_group_name_H-M   'P 1'
#
loop_
_entity.id
_entity.type
_entity.pdbx_description
1 polymer ?
#
loop_
_entity_poly.entity_id
_entity_poly.type
_entity_poly.pdbx_seq_one_letter_code
_entity_poly.pdbx_strand_id
1 'polypeptide(L)'
;MRKPLDDYNVSPAHRIDADAVCAQCGTVNPEGTLICKNCGNNLRDQKRLRMQAEQQLQLGEELPSTRRMMLGIITLVGAIVIVIAGFNADRIMLWLVGSSEVVYSSDDMWSGRIGRQLNALTEDLRNQVIASNQIYSVLQKPVNSENIEGVYVLAVRNEENNFVPVGKAIVKPYNSNDEYMFSAVLDNGAQIRGIARKQEHRYVTSWDRASCEWGGVRGAVSGIVSKREDGRYEGYGGYERVDGNFEFYAFKLP
;
A
#
# COMPACT_ATOMS: atom_id res chain seq x y z
N MET A 1 65.85 62.26 -6.92
CA MET A 1 66.44 61.83 -5.64
C MET A 1 65.76 60.55 -5.19
N ARG A 2 66.50 59.43 -5.12
CA ARG A 2 66.00 58.10 -4.71
C ARG A 2 66.01 58.02 -3.18
N LYS A 3 64.89 57.62 -2.57
CA LYS A 3 64.80 57.34 -1.12
C LYS A 3 65.39 55.95 -0.82
N PRO A 4 66.09 55.79 0.33
CA PRO A 4 66.69 54.52 0.75
C PRO A 4 65.66 53.50 1.29
N LEU A 5 66.08 52.24 1.28
CA LEU A 5 65.34 50.98 1.49
C LEU A 5 64.94 50.69 2.96
N ASP A 6 64.67 51.71 3.78
CA ASP A 6 64.39 51.52 5.22
C ASP A 6 62.90 51.33 5.58
N ASP A 7 62.02 51.11 4.60
CA ASP A 7 60.56 51.02 4.82
C ASP A 7 59.95 49.61 4.71
N TYR A 8 60.76 48.54 4.77
CA TYR A 8 60.22 47.18 4.90
C TYR A 8 60.36 46.67 6.35
N ASN A 9 59.46 47.14 7.21
CA ASN A 9 59.28 46.55 8.55
C ASN A 9 58.50 45.23 8.43
N VAL A 10 59.24 44.16 8.13
CA VAL A 10 58.73 42.78 8.11
C VAL A 10 58.46 42.34 9.55
N SER A 11 57.19 42.16 9.91
CA SER A 11 56.78 41.54 11.18
C SER A 11 57.51 40.21 11.40
N PRO A 12 57.83 39.82 12.65
CA PRO A 12 58.59 38.60 12.93
C PRO A 12 57.71 37.39 12.64
N ALA A 13 57.72 36.97 11.38
CA ALA A 13 57.08 35.75 10.92
C ALA A 13 57.75 34.58 11.65
N HIS A 14 57.03 34.05 12.64
CA HIS A 14 56.99 32.66 13.08
C HIS A 14 58.16 31.82 12.53
N ARG A 15 59.27 31.78 13.28
CA ARG A 15 60.40 30.89 12.99
C ARG A 15 59.95 29.48 13.31
N ILE A 16 59.44 28.78 12.31
CA ILE A 16 59.22 27.33 12.39
C ILE A 16 60.61 26.71 12.42
N ASP A 17 61.08 26.30 13.60
CA ASP A 17 62.38 25.64 13.75
C ASP A 17 62.41 24.38 12.89
N ALA A 18 63.40 24.23 12.01
CA ALA A 18 63.48 23.12 11.07
C ALA A 18 63.71 21.78 11.78
N ASP A 19 63.25 20.68 11.18
CA ASP A 19 63.45 19.34 11.73
C ASP A 19 64.94 18.97 11.79
N ALA A 20 65.42 18.50 12.94
CA ALA A 20 66.79 18.03 13.10
C ALA A 20 67.09 16.75 12.30
N VAL A 21 66.08 15.96 11.91
CA VAL A 21 66.27 14.69 11.19
C VAL A 21 65.60 14.74 9.82
N CYS A 22 66.36 14.45 8.78
CA CYS A 22 65.84 14.38 7.41
C CYS A 22 64.99 13.12 7.21
N ALA A 23 63.74 13.27 6.81
CA ALA A 23 62.84 12.16 6.47
C ALA A 23 63.22 11.46 5.16
N GLN A 24 63.99 12.11 4.29
CA GLN A 24 64.39 11.58 2.98
C GLN A 24 65.59 10.62 3.08
N CYS A 25 66.62 10.95 3.88
CA CYS A 25 67.84 10.15 3.97
C CYS A 25 68.24 9.75 5.40
N GLY A 26 67.45 10.12 6.41
CA GLY A 26 67.70 9.78 7.82
C GLY A 26 68.83 10.54 8.49
N THR A 27 69.54 11.43 7.80
CA THR A 27 70.68 12.17 8.37
C THR A 27 70.20 13.15 9.44
N VAL A 28 70.89 13.16 10.59
CA VAL A 28 70.74 14.16 11.65
C VAL A 28 71.55 15.42 11.30
N ASN A 29 70.87 16.56 11.26
CA ASN A 29 71.39 17.88 10.95
C ASN A 29 71.34 18.74 12.22
N PRO A 30 72.27 19.70 12.38
CA PRO A 30 72.20 20.67 13.48
C PRO A 30 70.89 21.46 13.47
N GLU A 31 70.42 21.86 14.65
CA GLU A 31 69.21 22.67 14.78
C GLU A 31 69.32 24.00 14.01
N GLY A 32 68.22 24.43 13.40
CA GLY A 32 68.18 25.63 12.56
C GLY A 32 68.72 25.45 11.13
N THR A 33 69.19 24.25 10.75
CA THR A 33 69.59 23.96 9.38
C THR A 33 68.37 23.84 8.46
N LEU A 34 68.30 24.64 7.40
CA LEU A 34 67.16 24.62 6.47
C LEU A 34 67.27 23.50 5.41
N ILE A 35 68.49 23.10 5.05
CA ILE A 35 68.78 22.14 3.98
C ILE A 35 69.63 20.99 4.50
N CYS A 36 69.26 19.75 4.21
CA CYS A 36 70.03 18.59 4.66
C CYS A 36 71.43 18.57 4.05
N LYS A 37 72.44 18.44 4.91
CA LYS A 37 73.87 18.41 4.51
C LYS A 37 74.26 17.23 3.62
N ASN A 38 73.45 16.16 3.60
CA ASN A 38 73.77 14.92 2.91
C ASN A 38 73.03 14.77 1.57
N CYS A 39 71.72 15.03 1.54
CA CYS A 39 70.90 14.82 0.34
C CYS A 39 70.31 16.09 -0.27
N GLY A 40 70.49 17.26 0.36
CA GLY A 40 69.95 18.53 -0.13
C GLY A 40 68.45 18.74 0.10
N ASN A 41 67.76 17.86 0.85
CA ASN A 41 66.33 18.03 1.13
C ASN A 41 66.03 19.26 2.02
N ASN A 42 64.92 19.95 1.77
CA ASN A 42 64.48 21.10 2.57
C ASN A 42 63.74 20.64 3.85
N LEU A 43 64.36 20.87 5.00
CA LEU A 43 63.87 20.43 6.31
C LEU A 43 62.72 21.29 6.84
N ARG A 44 62.57 22.52 6.33
CA ARG A 44 61.46 23.41 6.69
C ARG A 44 60.15 22.96 6.03
N ASP A 45 60.21 22.57 4.76
CA ASP A 45 59.04 22.06 4.04
C ASP A 45 58.58 20.71 4.61
N GLN A 46 59.54 19.85 4.99
CA GLN A 46 59.27 18.58 5.67
C GLN A 46 58.43 18.78 6.95
N LYS A 47 58.83 19.73 7.81
CA LYS A 47 58.09 19.99 9.06
C LYS A 47 56.70 20.55 8.79
N ARG A 48 56.56 21.45 7.79
CA ARG A 48 55.25 21.99 7.39
C ARG A 48 54.30 20.87 6.94
N LEU A 49 54.80 19.92 6.14
CA LEU A 49 54.00 18.78 5.68
C LEU A 49 53.60 17.85 6.84
N ARG A 50 54.50 17.60 7.81
CA ARG A 50 54.15 16.86 9.03
C ARG A 50 53.05 17.54 9.84
N MET A 51 53.16 18.84 10.09
CA MET A 51 52.13 19.59 10.82
C MET A 51 50.78 19.60 10.09
N GLN A 52 50.77 19.67 8.76
CA GLN A 52 49.55 19.57 7.96
C GLN A 52 48.92 18.17 8.04
N ALA A 53 49.73 17.11 7.98
CA ALA A 53 49.25 15.74 8.14
C ALA A 53 48.67 15.50 9.55
N GLU A 54 49.28 16.07 10.58
CA GLU A 54 48.81 15.96 11.96
C GLU A 54 47.50 16.72 12.21
N GLN A 55 47.33 17.90 11.58
CA GLN A 55 46.04 18.62 11.56
C GLN A 55 44.94 17.86 10.82
N GLN A 56 45.27 17.18 9.71
CA GLN A 56 44.30 16.36 8.98
C GLN A 56 43.84 15.13 9.78
N LEU A 57 44.72 14.55 10.60
CA LEU A 57 44.35 13.45 11.50
C LEU A 57 43.42 13.92 12.63
N GLN A 58 43.61 15.12 13.16
CA GLN A 58 42.74 15.68 14.21
C GLN A 58 41.34 16.08 13.70
N LEU A 59 41.19 16.38 12.41
CA LEU A 59 39.90 16.72 11.79
C LEU A 59 39.08 15.49 11.35
N GLY A 60 39.63 14.27 11.48
CA GLY A 60 39.03 13.02 11.02
C GLY A 60 38.15 12.28 12.03
N GLU A 61 38.03 12.74 13.27
CA GLU A 61 37.29 12.05 14.34
C GLU A 61 36.10 12.88 14.85
N GLU A 62 35.04 13.03 14.05
CA GLU A 62 33.67 13.08 14.58
C GLU A 62 32.69 12.50 13.54
N LEU A 63 32.71 11.18 13.39
CA LEU A 63 31.60 10.48 12.75
C LEU A 63 30.39 10.54 13.70
N PRO A 64 29.20 11.02 13.26
CA PRO A 64 28.02 11.04 14.10
C PRO A 64 27.71 9.61 14.55
N SER A 65 27.50 9.43 15.85
CA SER A 65 27.32 8.10 16.44
C SER A 65 26.23 7.32 15.71
N THR A 66 26.58 6.11 15.26
CA THR A 66 25.75 5.19 14.47
C THR A 66 24.36 4.98 15.09
N ARG A 67 24.27 5.15 16.42
CA ARG A 67 23.04 5.05 17.20
C ARG A 67 22.04 6.20 16.93
N ARG A 68 22.50 7.44 16.72
CA ARG A 68 21.62 8.57 16.38
C ARG A 68 21.12 8.49 14.94
N MET A 69 21.96 8.01 14.02
CA MET A 69 21.56 7.77 12.63
C MET A 69 20.54 6.62 12.50
N MET A 70 20.77 5.51 13.22
CA MET A 70 19.79 4.41 13.32
C MET A 70 18.45 4.87 13.88
N LEU A 71 18.44 5.68 14.95
CA LEU A 71 17.21 6.18 15.55
C LEU A 71 16.39 7.05 14.59
N GLY A 72 17.05 7.88 13.77
CA GLY A 72 16.40 8.68 12.74
C GLY A 72 15.79 7.84 11.62
N ILE A 73 16.49 6.79 11.18
CA ILE A 73 16.00 5.88 10.14
C ILE A 73 14.79 5.08 10.66
N ILE A 74 14.83 4.58 11.89
CA ILE A 74 13.73 3.80 12.49
C ILE A 74 12.47 4.66 12.63
N THR A 75 12.60 5.92 13.06
CA THR A 75 11.44 6.83 13.18
C THR A 75 10.83 7.16 11.82
N LEU A 76 11.67 7.39 10.80
CA LEU A 76 11.21 7.64 9.44
C LEU A 76 10.50 6.41 8.85
N VAL A 77 11.10 5.22 8.98
CA VAL A 77 10.50 3.96 8.52
C VAL A 77 9.19 3.69 9.26
N GLY A 78 9.14 3.89 10.58
CA GLY A 78 7.92 3.74 11.38
C GLY A 78 6.80 4.67 10.92
N ALA A 79 7.10 5.94 10.67
CA ALA A 79 6.13 6.90 10.14
C ALA A 79 5.62 6.49 8.75
N ILE A 80 6.51 6.05 7.86
CA ILE A 80 6.14 5.55 6.53
C ILE A 80 5.25 4.31 6.63
N VAL A 81 5.58 3.36 7.51
CA VAL A 81 4.77 2.14 7.73
C VAL A 81 3.38 2.51 8.27
N ILE A 82 3.28 3.45 9.20
CA ILE A 82 1.98 3.92 9.73
C ILE A 82 1.15 4.58 8.63
N VAL A 83 1.77 5.40 7.79
CA VAL A 83 1.09 6.07 6.66
C VAL A 83 0.63 5.02 5.63
N ILE A 84 1.49 4.09 5.24
CA ILE A 84 1.14 3.00 4.31
C ILE A 84 0.02 2.12 4.88
N ALA A 85 0.10 1.78 6.17
CA ALA A 85 -0.93 1.00 6.86
C ALA A 85 -2.26 1.77 6.94
N GLY A 86 -2.22 3.09 7.15
CA GLY A 86 -3.42 3.94 7.12
C GLY A 86 -4.07 4.01 5.74
N PHE A 87 -3.27 4.16 4.68
CA PHE A 87 -3.77 4.18 3.29
C PHE A 87 -4.24 2.80 2.80
N ASN A 88 -3.74 1.71 3.39
CA ASN A 88 -4.08 0.34 3.02
C ASN A 88 -4.87 -0.40 4.10
N ALA A 89 -5.47 0.31 5.06
CA ALA A 89 -6.17 -0.29 6.19
C ALA A 89 -7.28 -1.24 5.70
N ASP A 90 -8.00 -0.86 4.64
CA ASP A 90 -9.04 -1.67 4.01
C ASP A 90 -8.49 -2.96 3.37
N ARG A 91 -7.24 -2.95 2.85
CA ARG A 91 -6.59 -4.14 2.26
C ARG A 91 -5.99 -5.07 3.30
N ILE A 92 -5.43 -4.52 4.39
CA ILE A 92 -4.85 -5.31 5.49
C ILE A 92 -5.95 -6.01 6.28
N MET A 93 -7.09 -5.36 6.47
CA MET A 93 -8.27 -5.96 7.12
C MET A 93 -8.80 -7.15 6.31
N LEU A 94 -8.77 -7.10 4.98
CA LEU A 94 -9.12 -8.21 4.09
C LEU A 94 -8.16 -9.42 4.19
N TRP A 95 -6.90 -9.20 4.56
CA TRP A 95 -5.89 -10.26 4.72
C TRP A 95 -5.92 -10.93 6.10
N LEU A 96 -6.22 -10.19 7.16
CA LEU A 96 -6.21 -10.69 8.54
C LEU A 96 -7.39 -11.59 8.92
N VAL A 97 -8.46 -11.62 8.13
CA VAL A 97 -9.67 -12.43 8.37
C VAL A 97 -9.47 -13.91 7.99
N GLY A 98 -8.30 -14.32 7.48
CA GLY A 98 -8.07 -15.66 6.95
C GLY A 98 -7.71 -16.79 7.94
N SER A 99 -7.64 -16.59 9.27
CA SER A 99 -7.00 -17.59 10.14
C SER A 99 -7.91 -18.64 10.79
N SER A 100 -9.21 -18.68 10.50
CA SER A 100 -10.08 -19.76 11.02
C SER A 100 -11.40 -19.87 10.27
N GLU A 101 -11.36 -20.28 9.00
CA GLU A 101 -12.56 -20.61 8.24
C GLU A 101 -12.39 -21.86 7.38
N VAL A 102 -13.49 -22.56 7.16
CA VAL A 102 -13.63 -23.59 6.13
C VAL A 102 -13.08 -23.01 4.82
N VAL A 103 -12.00 -23.61 4.31
CA VAL A 103 -11.39 -23.20 3.05
C VAL A 103 -12.35 -23.58 1.94
N TYR A 104 -13.10 -22.61 1.43
CA TYR A 104 -13.89 -22.78 0.23
C TYR A 104 -12.98 -22.60 -0.99
N SER A 105 -13.25 -23.34 -2.05
CA SER A 105 -12.76 -23.00 -3.39
C SER A 105 -13.86 -22.27 -4.15
N SER A 106 -13.50 -21.38 -5.08
CA SER A 106 -14.46 -20.79 -6.01
C SER A 106 -15.24 -21.87 -6.80
N ASP A 107 -14.64 -23.05 -7.01
CA ASP A 107 -15.27 -24.22 -7.61
C ASP A 107 -16.36 -24.87 -6.74
N ASP A 108 -16.30 -24.72 -5.42
CA ASP A 108 -17.32 -25.22 -4.50
C ASP A 108 -18.65 -24.47 -4.68
N MET A 109 -18.59 -23.24 -5.22
CA MET A 109 -19.78 -22.48 -5.56
C MET A 109 -20.53 -23.09 -6.75
N TRP A 110 -19.89 -23.95 -7.54
CA TRP A 110 -20.50 -24.60 -8.70
C TRP A 110 -20.80 -26.08 -8.51
N SER A 111 -20.25 -26.70 -7.48
CA SER A 111 -20.33 -28.14 -7.27
C SER A 111 -20.64 -28.48 -5.81
N GLY A 112 -20.69 -29.77 -5.49
CA GLY A 112 -20.92 -30.23 -4.13
C GLY A 112 -22.29 -29.81 -3.55
N ARG A 113 -22.36 -29.71 -2.22
CA ARG A 113 -23.61 -29.36 -1.51
C ARG A 113 -23.98 -27.90 -1.69
N ILE A 114 -23.00 -27.00 -1.59
CA ILE A 114 -23.21 -25.55 -1.68
C ILE A 114 -23.63 -25.16 -3.09
N GLY A 115 -22.92 -25.64 -4.11
CA GLY A 115 -23.29 -25.39 -5.51
C GLY A 115 -24.71 -25.87 -5.85
N ARG A 116 -25.18 -26.98 -5.29
CA ARG A 116 -26.59 -27.41 -5.47
C ARG A 116 -27.59 -26.43 -4.85
N GLN A 117 -27.31 -25.92 -3.65
CA GLN A 117 -28.17 -24.92 -3.00
C GLN A 117 -28.19 -23.60 -3.77
N LEU A 118 -27.01 -23.13 -4.21
CA LEU A 118 -26.90 -21.94 -5.06
C LEU A 118 -27.59 -22.13 -6.41
N ASN A 119 -27.53 -23.33 -6.98
CA ASN A 119 -28.21 -23.64 -8.23
C ASN A 119 -29.73 -23.57 -8.07
N ALA A 120 -30.27 -24.11 -6.97
CA ALA A 120 -31.69 -23.99 -6.65
C ALA A 120 -32.10 -22.51 -6.51
N LEU A 121 -31.32 -21.70 -5.79
CA LEU A 121 -31.58 -20.25 -5.68
C LEU A 121 -31.54 -19.53 -7.04
N THR A 122 -30.60 -19.91 -7.90
CA THR A 122 -30.51 -19.34 -9.25
C THR A 122 -31.75 -19.68 -10.07
N GLU A 123 -32.20 -20.94 -9.99
CA GLU A 123 -33.35 -21.42 -10.74
C GLU A 123 -34.65 -20.77 -10.25
N ASP A 124 -34.82 -20.66 -8.93
CA ASP A 124 -35.92 -19.90 -8.31
C ASP A 124 -35.93 -18.45 -8.81
N LEU A 125 -34.77 -17.81 -8.81
CA LEU A 125 -34.61 -16.43 -9.27
C LEU A 125 -34.94 -16.30 -10.77
N ARG A 126 -34.52 -17.24 -11.62
CA ARG A 126 -34.83 -17.25 -13.06
C ARG A 126 -36.32 -17.37 -13.32
N ASN A 127 -36.99 -18.28 -12.61
CA ASN A 127 -38.42 -18.54 -12.74
C ASN A 127 -39.30 -17.41 -12.18
N GLN A 128 -38.74 -16.51 -11.38
CA GLN A 128 -39.45 -15.35 -10.88
C GLN A 128 -39.65 -14.28 -11.97
N VAL A 129 -40.91 -14.01 -12.28
CA VAL A 129 -41.33 -12.91 -13.14
C VAL A 129 -41.51 -11.65 -12.29
N ILE A 130 -40.73 -10.60 -12.58
CA ILE A 130 -40.80 -9.31 -11.90
C ILE A 130 -41.38 -8.31 -12.91
N ALA A 131 -42.50 -7.66 -12.54
CA ALA A 131 -43.14 -6.71 -13.44
C ALA A 131 -42.32 -5.41 -13.53
N SER A 132 -42.24 -4.80 -14.72
CA SER A 132 -41.43 -3.61 -14.94
C SER A 132 -41.81 -2.44 -14.01
N ASN A 133 -43.11 -2.28 -13.71
CA ASN A 133 -43.56 -1.26 -12.75
C ASN A 133 -43.03 -1.48 -11.33
N GLN A 134 -42.84 -2.73 -10.90
CA GLN A 134 -42.22 -3.04 -9.62
C GLN A 134 -40.75 -2.63 -9.62
N ILE A 135 -40.03 -2.94 -10.70
CA ILE A 135 -38.62 -2.51 -10.89
C ILE A 135 -38.50 -1.00 -10.77
N TYR A 136 -39.29 -0.23 -11.54
CA TYR A 136 -39.22 1.23 -11.48
C TYR A 136 -39.64 1.80 -10.13
N SER A 137 -40.61 1.18 -9.45
CA SER A 137 -41.03 1.64 -8.12
C SER A 137 -39.93 1.53 -7.07
N VAL A 138 -39.15 0.44 -7.08
CA VAL A 138 -38.06 0.26 -6.09
C VAL A 138 -36.84 1.09 -6.41
N LEU A 139 -36.60 1.40 -7.69
CA LEU A 139 -35.54 2.33 -8.09
C LEU A 139 -35.85 3.77 -7.65
N GLN A 140 -37.12 4.18 -7.67
CA GLN A 140 -37.55 5.52 -7.23
C GLN A 140 -37.68 5.63 -5.71
N LYS A 141 -38.18 4.57 -5.07
CA LYS A 141 -38.42 4.52 -3.62
C LYS A 141 -37.92 3.19 -3.06
N PRO A 142 -36.64 3.10 -2.67
CA PRO A 142 -36.07 1.87 -2.16
C PRO A 142 -36.78 1.42 -0.87
N VAL A 143 -36.89 0.11 -0.69
CA VAL A 143 -37.48 -0.48 0.51
C VAL A 143 -36.42 -0.50 1.61
N ASN A 144 -36.59 0.34 2.63
CA ASN A 144 -35.73 0.32 3.81
C ASN A 144 -36.23 -0.76 4.80
N SER A 145 -35.67 -1.97 4.69
CA SER A 145 -35.95 -3.10 5.57
C SER A 145 -34.71 -3.50 6.36
N GLU A 146 -34.88 -3.86 7.63
CA GLU A 146 -33.80 -4.46 8.44
C GLU A 146 -33.50 -5.91 8.04
N ASN A 147 -34.47 -6.58 7.43
CA ASN A 147 -34.26 -7.92 6.89
C ASN A 147 -33.61 -7.83 5.51
N ILE A 148 -32.42 -8.40 5.33
CA ILE A 148 -31.75 -8.48 4.03
C ILE A 148 -32.23 -9.66 3.17
N GLU A 149 -32.96 -10.62 3.74
CA GLU A 149 -33.52 -11.72 2.96
C GLU A 149 -34.51 -11.19 1.92
N GLY A 150 -34.36 -11.65 0.67
CA GLY A 150 -35.31 -11.33 -0.39
C GLY A 150 -34.68 -11.30 -1.78
N VAL A 151 -35.46 -10.78 -2.71
CA VAL A 151 -35.07 -10.61 -4.11
C VAL A 151 -34.75 -9.14 -4.34
N TYR A 152 -33.75 -8.88 -5.17
CA TYR A 152 -33.20 -7.56 -5.44
C TYR A 152 -33.15 -7.32 -6.94
N VAL A 153 -33.42 -6.08 -7.33
CA VAL A 153 -33.05 -5.56 -8.64
C VAL A 153 -31.61 -5.07 -8.55
N LEU A 154 -30.77 -5.52 -9.47
CA LEU A 154 -29.41 -5.01 -9.63
C LEU A 154 -29.40 -3.91 -10.69
N ALA A 155 -28.68 -2.82 -10.43
CA ALA A 155 -28.59 -1.67 -11.31
C ALA A 155 -27.17 -1.07 -11.34
N VAL A 156 -26.88 -0.34 -12.39
CA VAL A 156 -25.68 0.52 -12.54
C VAL A 156 -26.11 1.95 -12.81
N ARG A 157 -25.18 2.90 -12.67
CA ARG A 157 -25.41 4.29 -13.13
C ARG A 157 -24.98 4.44 -14.58
N ASN A 158 -25.81 5.09 -15.38
CA ASN A 158 -25.42 5.54 -16.72
C ASN A 158 -24.66 6.89 -16.66
N GLU A 159 -24.28 7.43 -17.82
CA GLU A 159 -23.59 8.73 -17.94
C GLU A 159 -24.42 9.91 -17.40
N GLU A 160 -25.74 9.78 -17.42
CA GLU A 160 -26.69 10.77 -16.89
C GLU A 160 -26.96 10.59 -15.38
N ASN A 161 -26.22 9.69 -14.73
CA ASN A 161 -26.36 9.36 -13.31
C ASN A 161 -27.71 8.71 -12.94
N ASN A 162 -28.45 8.19 -13.93
CA ASN A 162 -29.70 7.45 -13.75
C ASN A 162 -29.41 5.97 -13.46
N PHE A 163 -30.23 5.36 -12.61
CA PHE A 163 -30.14 3.92 -12.36
C PHE A 163 -30.73 3.13 -13.52
N VAL A 164 -29.93 2.25 -14.09
CA VAL A 164 -30.32 1.33 -15.16
C VAL A 164 -30.28 -0.09 -14.60
N PRO A 165 -31.41 -0.83 -14.59
CA PRO A 165 -31.42 -2.22 -14.15
C PRO A 165 -30.58 -3.08 -15.11
N VAL A 166 -29.81 -4.01 -14.56
CA VAL A 166 -28.91 -4.92 -15.30
C VAL A 166 -29.08 -6.39 -14.91
N GLY A 167 -29.99 -6.68 -13.99
CA GLY A 167 -30.26 -8.04 -13.54
C GLY A 167 -31.00 -8.10 -12.22
N LYS A 168 -30.96 -9.28 -11.62
CA LYS A 168 -31.63 -9.58 -10.35
C LYS A 168 -30.75 -10.44 -9.46
N ALA A 169 -30.99 -10.39 -8.16
CA ALA A 169 -30.33 -11.22 -7.16
C ALA A 169 -31.33 -11.75 -6.13
N ILE A 170 -30.99 -12.86 -5.50
CA ILE A 170 -31.69 -13.40 -4.34
C ILE A 170 -30.69 -13.59 -3.21
N VAL A 171 -31.11 -13.26 -1.99
CA VAL A 171 -30.33 -13.41 -0.76
C VAL A 171 -31.14 -14.22 0.25
N LYS A 172 -30.50 -15.22 0.86
CA LYS A 172 -31.07 -16.10 1.90
C LYS A 172 -30.09 -16.27 3.06
N PRO A 173 -30.57 -16.38 4.31
CA PRO A 173 -29.72 -16.77 5.45
C PRO A 173 -29.04 -18.12 5.21
N TYR A 174 -27.82 -18.28 5.71
CA TYR A 174 -27.02 -19.50 5.53
C TYR A 174 -26.24 -19.85 6.80
N ASN A 175 -26.42 -21.06 7.34
CA ASN A 175 -25.72 -21.65 8.50
C ASN A 175 -25.76 -20.89 9.84
N SER A 176 -25.52 -19.58 9.86
CA SER A 176 -25.45 -18.70 11.03
C SER A 176 -26.20 -17.39 10.80
N ASN A 177 -26.37 -16.59 11.84
CA ASN A 177 -27.11 -15.31 11.76
C ASN A 177 -26.42 -14.24 10.91
N ASP A 178 -25.11 -14.38 10.71
CA ASP A 178 -24.28 -13.39 10.00
C ASP A 178 -23.82 -13.90 8.63
N GLU A 179 -24.23 -15.09 8.20
CA GLU A 179 -23.89 -15.61 6.88
C GLU A 179 -25.11 -15.68 5.96
N TYR A 180 -24.90 -15.28 4.72
CA TYR A 180 -25.95 -15.15 3.71
C TYR A 180 -25.48 -15.77 2.41
N MET A 181 -26.29 -16.68 1.88
CA MET A 181 -26.11 -17.20 0.54
C MET A 181 -26.78 -16.26 -0.45
N PHE A 182 -26.09 -15.96 -1.54
CA PHE A 182 -26.63 -15.11 -2.59
C PHE A 182 -26.39 -15.70 -3.97
N SER A 183 -27.31 -15.39 -4.88
CA SER A 183 -27.15 -15.67 -6.30
C SER A 183 -27.72 -14.52 -7.11
N ALA A 184 -27.01 -14.11 -8.15
CA ALA A 184 -27.35 -13.05 -9.06
C ALA A 184 -27.28 -13.56 -10.50
N VAL A 185 -28.22 -13.08 -11.31
CA VAL A 185 -28.28 -13.33 -12.75
C VAL A 185 -28.43 -11.98 -13.42
N LEU A 186 -27.46 -11.66 -14.29
CA LEU A 186 -27.45 -10.43 -15.08
C LEU A 186 -28.08 -10.66 -16.45
N ASP A 187 -28.58 -9.59 -17.06
CA ASP A 187 -29.27 -9.63 -18.35
C ASP A 187 -28.35 -10.04 -19.50
N ASN A 188 -27.04 -9.85 -19.34
CA ASN A 188 -26.01 -10.32 -20.28
C ASN A 188 -25.66 -11.81 -20.12
N GLY A 189 -26.38 -12.54 -19.25
CA GLY A 189 -26.19 -13.96 -18.99
C GLY A 189 -25.11 -14.29 -17.96
N ALA A 190 -24.42 -13.30 -17.39
CA ALA A 190 -23.49 -13.54 -16.30
C ALA A 190 -24.24 -14.01 -15.03
N GLN A 191 -23.64 -14.96 -14.33
CA GLN A 191 -24.15 -15.46 -13.06
C GLN A 191 -23.09 -15.25 -11.98
N ILE A 192 -23.48 -14.63 -10.87
CA ILE A 192 -22.61 -14.42 -9.71
C ILE A 192 -23.24 -15.12 -8.52
N ARG A 193 -22.48 -15.93 -7.79
CA ARG A 193 -23.02 -16.69 -6.66
C ARG A 193 -21.98 -16.90 -5.57
N GLY A 194 -22.44 -16.97 -4.33
CA GLY A 194 -21.53 -17.16 -3.22
C GLY A 194 -22.16 -17.04 -1.84
N ILE A 195 -21.28 -16.89 -0.86
CA ILE A 195 -21.63 -16.68 0.54
C ILE A 195 -21.01 -15.35 0.99
N ALA A 196 -21.85 -14.46 1.50
CA ALA A 196 -21.44 -13.21 2.12
C ALA A 196 -21.56 -13.34 3.65
N ARG A 197 -20.71 -12.60 4.36
CA ARG A 197 -20.78 -12.45 5.81
C ARG A 197 -21.11 -11.01 6.18
N LYS A 198 -21.99 -10.82 7.14
CA LYS A 198 -22.28 -9.53 7.75
C LYS A 198 -21.13 -9.10 8.64
N GLN A 199 -20.62 -7.90 8.41
CA GLN A 199 -19.59 -7.23 9.19
C GLN A 199 -20.10 -5.82 9.50
N GLU A 200 -20.51 -5.60 10.75
CA GLU A 200 -21.14 -4.36 11.20
C GLU A 200 -22.31 -3.92 10.28
N HIS A 201 -22.08 -2.91 9.44
CA HIS A 201 -23.05 -2.31 8.51
C HIS A 201 -22.86 -2.75 7.05
N ARG A 202 -21.99 -3.74 6.81
CA ARG A 202 -21.60 -4.20 5.48
C ARG A 202 -21.75 -5.71 5.34
N TYR A 203 -21.84 -6.17 4.10
CA TYR A 203 -21.86 -7.58 3.73
C TYR A 203 -20.67 -7.84 2.83
N VAL A 204 -19.82 -8.78 3.19
CA VAL A 204 -18.52 -9.00 2.55
C VAL A 204 -18.42 -10.43 2.06
N THR A 205 -17.91 -10.61 0.84
CA THR A 205 -17.52 -11.91 0.30
C THR A 205 -16.08 -11.83 -0.23
N SER A 206 -15.30 -12.86 0.05
CA SER A 206 -13.90 -13.00 -0.36
C SER A 206 -13.77 -13.91 -1.58
N TRP A 207 -12.61 -13.89 -2.22
CA TRP A 207 -12.32 -14.62 -3.46
C TRP A 207 -12.59 -16.13 -3.41
N ASP A 208 -12.45 -16.71 -2.22
CA ASP A 208 -12.68 -18.13 -1.96
C ASP A 208 -14.16 -18.48 -1.74
N ARG A 209 -15.03 -17.48 -1.53
CA ARG A 209 -16.43 -17.65 -1.11
C ARG A 209 -17.46 -17.23 -2.15
N ALA A 210 -17.02 -16.73 -3.29
CA ALA A 210 -17.89 -16.35 -4.38
C ALA A 210 -17.23 -16.56 -5.74
N SER A 211 -18.05 -16.82 -6.74
CA SER A 211 -17.60 -17.02 -8.10
C SER A 211 -18.61 -16.48 -9.11
N CYS A 212 -18.08 -16.05 -10.26
CA CYS A 212 -18.84 -15.62 -11.41
C CYS A 212 -18.62 -16.59 -12.58
N GLU A 213 -19.68 -16.85 -13.35
CA GLU A 213 -19.61 -17.49 -14.67
C GLU A 213 -20.13 -16.50 -15.73
N TRP A 214 -19.33 -16.25 -16.76
CA TRP A 214 -19.72 -15.44 -17.90
C TRP A 214 -19.10 -16.00 -19.17
N GLY A 215 -19.90 -16.16 -20.23
CA GLY A 215 -19.44 -16.74 -21.50
C GLY A 215 -18.87 -18.17 -21.37
N GLY A 216 -19.36 -18.95 -20.39
CA GLY A 216 -18.86 -20.30 -20.08
C GLY A 216 -17.54 -20.33 -19.30
N VAL A 217 -17.02 -19.16 -18.93
CA VAL A 217 -15.78 -19.02 -18.16
C VAL A 217 -16.10 -18.70 -16.71
N ARG A 218 -15.50 -19.46 -15.79
CA ARG A 218 -15.62 -19.24 -14.34
C ARG A 218 -14.40 -18.53 -13.77
N GLY A 219 -14.62 -17.76 -12.72
CA GLY A 219 -13.53 -17.24 -11.91
C GLY A 219 -14.00 -16.73 -10.54
N ALA A 220 -13.06 -16.56 -9.62
CA ALA A 220 -13.32 -16.01 -8.31
C ALA A 220 -13.79 -14.55 -8.39
N VAL A 221 -14.68 -14.17 -7.48
CA VAL A 221 -15.06 -12.77 -7.25
C VAL A 221 -14.97 -12.45 -5.77
N SER A 222 -14.74 -11.18 -5.48
CA SER A 222 -14.88 -10.64 -4.12
C SER A 222 -15.77 -9.41 -4.19
N GLY A 223 -16.34 -9.03 -3.05
CA GLY A 223 -17.16 -7.83 -3.02
C GLY A 223 -17.65 -7.42 -1.65
N ILE A 224 -18.07 -6.18 -1.57
CA ILE A 224 -18.64 -5.56 -0.38
C ILE A 224 -19.92 -4.84 -0.75
N VAL A 225 -20.95 -4.96 0.09
CA VAL A 225 -22.23 -4.29 -0.08
C VAL A 225 -22.58 -3.56 1.21
N SER A 226 -22.93 -2.28 1.09
CA SER A 226 -23.32 -1.42 2.22
C SER A 226 -24.74 -0.93 2.05
N LYS A 227 -25.56 -1.04 3.10
CA LYS A 227 -26.91 -0.46 3.13
C LYS A 227 -26.80 1.06 3.31
N ARG A 228 -27.57 1.82 2.54
CA ARG A 228 -27.71 3.28 2.66
C ARG A 228 -28.98 3.64 3.44
N GLU A 229 -29.05 4.87 3.91
CA GLU A 229 -30.18 5.37 4.72
C GLU A 229 -31.52 5.34 3.99
N ASP A 230 -31.51 5.51 2.67
CA ASP A 230 -32.69 5.43 1.80
C ASP A 230 -33.17 3.99 1.56
N GLY A 231 -32.43 2.98 2.04
CA GLY A 231 -32.74 1.56 1.87
C GLY A 231 -32.10 0.92 0.64
N ARG A 232 -31.42 1.68 -0.22
CA ARG A 232 -30.65 1.09 -1.33
C ARG A 232 -29.38 0.45 -0.79
N TYR A 233 -28.86 -0.51 -1.53
CA TYR A 233 -27.58 -1.13 -1.27
C TYR A 233 -26.60 -0.70 -2.34
N GLU A 234 -25.39 -0.34 -1.91
CA GLU A 234 -24.30 0.04 -2.80
C GLU A 234 -23.18 -0.98 -2.67
N GLY A 235 -22.75 -1.51 -3.80
CA GLY A 235 -21.84 -2.63 -3.89
C GLY A 235 -20.62 -2.32 -4.73
N TYR A 236 -19.48 -2.86 -4.29
CA TYR A 236 -18.23 -2.82 -5.02
C TYR A 236 -17.68 -4.24 -5.09
N GLY A 237 -17.26 -4.70 -6.26
CA GLY A 237 -16.74 -6.05 -6.45
C GLY A 237 -15.56 -6.12 -7.41
N GLY A 238 -14.80 -7.20 -7.31
CA GLY A 238 -13.70 -7.52 -8.21
C GLY A 238 -13.89 -8.90 -8.83
N TYR A 239 -13.30 -9.11 -10.00
CA TYR A 239 -13.26 -10.38 -10.71
C TYR A 239 -11.82 -10.75 -11.06
N GLU A 240 -11.40 -11.98 -10.78
CA GLU A 240 -9.98 -12.37 -10.85
C GLU A 240 -9.33 -12.15 -12.23
N ARG A 241 -10.15 -12.11 -13.31
CA ARG A 241 -9.65 -12.03 -14.70
C ARG A 241 -9.75 -10.64 -15.32
N VAL A 242 -10.26 -9.66 -14.58
CA VAL A 242 -10.38 -8.28 -15.07
C VAL A 242 -9.72 -7.34 -14.07
N ASP A 243 -8.77 -6.56 -14.57
CA ASP A 243 -8.16 -5.47 -13.80
C ASP A 243 -9.18 -4.34 -13.65
N GLY A 244 -9.83 -4.29 -12.49
CA GLY A 244 -10.80 -3.25 -12.16
C GLY A 244 -11.78 -3.67 -11.09
N ASN A 245 -12.42 -2.66 -10.48
CA ASN A 245 -13.55 -2.87 -9.59
C ASN A 245 -14.84 -2.49 -10.33
N PHE A 246 -15.91 -3.21 -10.04
CA PHE A 246 -17.24 -2.95 -10.53
C PHE A 246 -18.07 -2.32 -9.42
N GLU A 247 -18.70 -1.20 -9.71
CA GLU A 247 -19.71 -0.60 -8.84
C GLU A 247 -21.10 -1.02 -9.29
N PHE A 248 -21.96 -1.36 -8.34
CA PHE A 248 -23.35 -1.70 -8.60
C PHE A 248 -24.25 -1.27 -7.45
N TYR A 249 -25.55 -1.26 -7.72
CA TYR A 249 -26.59 -0.93 -6.77
C TYR A 249 -27.60 -2.06 -6.69
N ALA A 250 -28.14 -2.30 -5.51
CA ALA A 250 -29.18 -3.29 -5.31
C ALA A 250 -30.39 -2.70 -4.57
N PHE A 251 -31.58 -3.01 -5.08
CA PHE A 251 -32.85 -2.48 -4.58
C PHE A 251 -33.76 -3.65 -4.22
N LYS A 252 -34.10 -3.76 -2.93
CA LYS A 252 -34.91 -4.85 -2.43
C LYS A 252 -36.34 -4.76 -2.99
N LEU A 253 -36.86 -5.86 -3.51
CA LEU A 253 -38.27 -6.00 -3.83
C LEU A 253 -39.08 -6.23 -2.55
N PRO A 254 -40.29 -5.64 -2.45
CA PRO A 254 -41.16 -5.79 -1.28
C PRO A 254 -41.64 -7.23 -1.07
#